data_AF-A0A7J6QLW8-F1
#
_entry.id   AF-A0A7J6QLW8-F1
#
_cell.length_a   1.000
_cell.length_b   1.000
_cell.length_c   1.000
_cell.angle_alpha   90.00
_cell.angle_beta   90.00
_cell.angle_gamma   90.00
#
_symmetry.space_group_name_H-M   'P 1'
#
loop_
_entity.id
_entity.type
_entity.pdbx_description
1 polymer ?
#
loop_
_entity_poly.entity_id
_entity_poly.type
_entity_poly.pdbx_seq_one_letter_code
_entity_poly.pdbx_strand_id
1 'polypeptide(L)'
;MLPASDDGRLQWMVDTLWEALARPQGVEEFVILPVVNDYLIGGVDETDKGLLCSEGHLALSMKALVPLHRYCRRGLVTAVATMRVRYAVVAALTFPDCSDAWSQLATEISQSGAPLLLTVTRLTLLAHPKAGGDAWSFRESVVHTMPVEKWDIPVELNLIEAVALKHGFAYYPWSHFGWLIHQLPPGDYP
;
A
#
# COMPACT_ATOMS: atom_id res chain seq x y z
N MET A 1 -6.00 3.01 -34.75
CA MET A 1 -5.32 2.55 -33.54
C MET A 1 -6.30 1.68 -32.78
N LEU A 2 -6.05 0.38 -32.67
CA LEU A 2 -6.86 -0.48 -31.80
C LEU A 2 -6.56 -0.07 -30.35
N PRO A 3 -7.56 0.10 -29.46
CA PRO A 3 -7.29 0.32 -28.06
C PRO A 3 -6.47 -0.89 -27.56
N ALA A 4 -5.38 -0.64 -26.85
CA ALA A 4 -4.71 -1.68 -26.08
C ALA A 4 -5.78 -2.43 -25.27
N SER A 5 -5.75 -3.77 -25.24
CA SER A 5 -6.67 -4.52 -24.40
C SER A 5 -6.60 -3.96 -22.98
N ASP A 6 -7.74 -3.79 -22.31
CA ASP A 6 -7.78 -3.23 -20.96
C ASP A 6 -6.82 -3.96 -20.01
N ASP A 7 -6.64 -5.28 -20.20
CA ASP A 7 -5.69 -6.10 -19.45
C ASP A 7 -4.23 -5.70 -19.69
N GLY A 8 -3.83 -5.34 -20.91
CA GLY A 8 -2.47 -4.88 -21.20
C GLY A 8 -2.14 -3.55 -20.52
N ARG A 9 -3.12 -2.64 -20.44
CA ARG A 9 -3.00 -1.39 -19.67
C ARG A 9 -2.89 -1.67 -18.18
N LEU A 10 -3.76 -2.53 -17.63
CA LEU A 10 -3.76 -2.85 -16.20
C LEU A 10 -2.48 -3.57 -15.78
N GLN A 11 -1.96 -4.47 -16.61
CA GLN A 11 -0.67 -5.11 -16.39
C GLN A 11 0.47 -4.08 -16.37
N TRP A 12 0.49 -3.14 -17.32
CA TRP A 12 1.47 -2.04 -17.32
C TRP A 12 1.42 -1.22 -16.02
N MET A 13 0.23 -0.95 -15.47
CA MET A 13 0.10 -0.26 -14.18
C MET A 13 0.66 -1.09 -13.02
N VAL A 14 0.41 -2.40 -12.99
CA VAL A 14 0.97 -3.31 -11.97
C VAL A 14 2.49 -3.29 -12.01
N ASP A 15 3.07 -3.45 -13.20
CA ASP A 15 4.52 -3.47 -13.36
C ASP A 15 5.14 -2.12 -12.99
N THR A 16 4.53 -1.02 -13.40
CA THR A 16 5.01 0.35 -13.08
C THR A 16 4.97 0.62 -11.57
N LEU A 17 3.88 0.27 -10.89
CA LEU A 17 3.76 0.41 -9.43
C LEU A 17 4.81 -0.45 -8.71
N TRP A 18 4.97 -1.70 -9.15
CA TRP A 18 5.96 -2.61 -8.58
C TRP A 18 7.39 -2.09 -8.75
N GLU A 19 7.74 -1.64 -9.96
CA GLU A 19 9.05 -1.07 -10.26
C GLU A 19 9.34 0.15 -9.40
N ALA A 20 8.36 1.04 -9.20
CA ALA A 20 8.52 2.20 -8.34
C ALA A 20 8.80 1.82 -6.87
N LEU A 21 8.05 0.84 -6.33
CA LEU A 21 8.23 0.35 -4.96
C LEU A 21 9.56 -0.39 -4.76
N ALA A 22 10.08 -1.03 -5.81
CA ALA A 22 11.34 -1.76 -5.76
C ALA A 22 12.58 -0.86 -5.90
N ARG A 23 12.42 0.44 -6.17
CA ARG A 23 13.56 1.38 -6.27
C ARG A 23 14.23 1.54 -4.91
N PRO A 24 15.57 1.74 -4.86
CA PRO A 24 16.28 1.98 -3.61
C PRO A 24 15.77 3.20 -2.83
N GLN A 25 15.33 4.25 -3.53
CA GLN A 25 14.73 5.44 -2.92
C GLN A 25 13.31 5.18 -2.40
N GLY A 26 12.65 4.11 -2.86
CA GLY A 26 11.30 3.75 -2.51
C GLY A 26 10.25 4.76 -3.00
N VAL A 27 9.07 4.69 -2.37
CA VAL A 27 7.93 5.58 -2.60
C VAL A 27 7.60 6.27 -1.28
N GLU A 28 7.57 7.60 -1.31
CA GLU A 28 7.25 8.45 -0.18
C GLU A 28 5.74 8.59 -0.02
N GLU A 29 5.02 8.81 -1.12
CA GLU A 29 3.58 9.05 -1.12
C GLU A 29 2.84 8.25 -2.20
N PHE A 30 1.68 7.72 -1.82
CA PHE A 30 0.70 7.12 -2.71
C PHE A 30 -0.65 7.84 -2.52
N VAL A 31 -1.18 8.41 -3.60
CA VAL A 31 -2.42 9.20 -3.56
C VAL A 31 -3.44 8.64 -4.55
N ILE A 32 -4.71 8.63 -4.14
CA ILE A 32 -5.83 8.34 -5.04
C ILE A 32 -6.43 9.68 -5.45
N LEU A 33 -6.33 10.01 -6.74
CA LEU A 33 -6.82 11.28 -7.28
C LEU A 33 -8.33 11.17 -7.58
N PRO A 34 -9.17 12.12 -7.09
CA PRO A 34 -10.62 12.11 -7.29
C PRO A 34 -11.00 12.66 -8.67
N VAL A 35 -10.38 12.12 -9.71
CA VAL A 35 -10.56 12.58 -11.09
C VAL A 35 -11.50 11.60 -11.80
N VAL A 36 -12.60 12.15 -12.30
CA VAL A 36 -13.59 11.41 -13.11
C VAL A 36 -13.06 11.19 -14.54
N ASN A 37 -12.12 12.06 -14.94
CA ASN A 37 -11.51 12.05 -16.24
C ASN A 37 -10.00 12.12 -16.12
N ASP A 38 -9.37 11.11 -16.70
CA ASP A 38 -7.96 10.87 -16.52
C ASP A 38 -7.11 11.85 -17.38
N TYR A 39 -7.72 12.62 -18.32
CA TYR A 39 -7.05 13.64 -19.14
C TYR A 39 -6.52 14.86 -18.36
N LEU A 40 -6.81 14.94 -17.06
CA LEU A 40 -6.24 15.93 -16.14
C LEU A 40 -4.94 15.43 -15.50
N ILE A 41 -4.58 14.17 -15.78
CA ILE A 41 -3.47 13.42 -15.20
C ILE A 41 -2.42 13.25 -16.32
N GLY A 42 -1.60 14.28 -16.52
CA GLY A 42 -0.60 14.35 -17.59
C GLY A 42 -0.84 15.57 -18.48
N GLY A 43 0.24 16.24 -18.89
CA GLY A 43 0.13 17.32 -19.88
C GLY A 43 -0.52 16.82 -21.18
N VAL A 44 -0.91 17.75 -22.05
CA VAL A 44 -1.67 17.52 -23.30
C VAL A 44 -1.08 16.42 -24.22
N ASP A 45 0.18 16.01 -24.02
CA ASP A 45 0.91 15.03 -24.81
C ASP A 45 1.22 13.69 -24.11
N GLU A 46 0.95 13.54 -22.81
CA GLU A 46 1.16 12.27 -22.10
C GLU A 46 -0.08 11.40 -22.23
N THR A 47 0.06 10.21 -22.84
CA THR A 47 -1.04 9.26 -22.95
C THR A 47 -1.51 8.88 -21.56
N ASP A 48 -2.67 9.42 -21.22
CA ASP A 48 -3.44 9.18 -20.04
C ASP A 48 -3.71 7.67 -19.81
N LYS A 49 -3.09 7.12 -18.77
CA LYS A 49 -3.24 5.72 -18.34
C LYS A 49 -3.83 5.58 -16.94
N GLY A 50 -4.25 6.70 -16.32
CA GLY A 50 -4.79 6.71 -14.95
C GLY A 50 -3.76 6.43 -13.84
N LEU A 51 -2.46 6.46 -14.13
CA LEU A 51 -1.35 6.33 -13.17
C LEU A 51 -0.29 7.39 -13.50
N LEU A 52 0.11 8.18 -12.49
CA LEU A 52 1.30 9.02 -12.54
C LEU A 52 2.37 8.49 -11.61
N CYS A 53 3.60 8.60 -12.09
CA CYS A 53 4.79 8.30 -11.31
C CYS A 53 5.74 9.48 -11.45
N SER A 54 6.00 10.14 -10.32
CA SER A 54 7.04 11.16 -10.18
C SER A 54 8.09 10.66 -9.17
N GLU A 55 9.17 11.39 -8.99
CA GLU A 55 10.23 11.06 -8.03
C GLU A 55 9.63 10.91 -6.62
N GLY A 56 9.59 9.67 -6.11
CA GLY A 56 9.04 9.33 -4.79
C GLY A 56 7.51 9.36 -4.68
N HIS A 57 6.76 9.77 -5.72
CA HIS A 57 5.31 9.98 -5.64
C HIS A 57 4.55 9.15 -6.67
N LEU A 58 3.53 8.45 -6.20
CA LEU A 58 2.62 7.67 -7.04
C LEU A 58 1.20 8.21 -6.90
N ALA A 59 0.53 8.45 -8.02
CA ALA A 59 -0.85 8.90 -8.02
C ALA A 59 -1.71 8.04 -8.95
N LEU A 60 -2.78 7.46 -8.40
CA LEU A 60 -3.70 6.58 -9.12
C LEU A 60 -5.06 7.26 -9.28
N SER A 61 -5.60 7.26 -10.48
CA SER A 61 -6.97 7.74 -10.71
C SER A 61 -7.99 6.85 -10.01
N MET A 62 -8.97 7.48 -9.35
CA MET A 62 -10.12 6.77 -8.80
C MET A 62 -10.87 5.94 -9.86
N LYS A 63 -10.87 6.34 -11.13
CA LYS A 63 -11.47 5.57 -12.23
C LYS A 63 -10.73 4.27 -12.53
N ALA A 64 -9.41 4.25 -12.35
CA ALA A 64 -8.59 3.06 -12.54
C ALA A 64 -8.52 2.16 -11.29
N LEU A 65 -8.85 2.69 -10.12
CA LEU A 65 -8.77 2.00 -8.82
C LEU A 65 -9.52 0.66 -8.80
N VAL A 66 -10.82 0.66 -9.11
CA VAL A 66 -11.65 -0.56 -9.06
C VAL A 66 -11.26 -1.59 -10.13
N PRO A 67 -11.07 -1.21 -11.42
CA PRO A 67 -10.58 -2.14 -12.44
C PRO A 67 -9.23 -2.78 -12.07
N LEU A 68 -8.27 -1.98 -11.61
CA LEU A 68 -6.94 -2.46 -11.21
C LEU A 68 -7.01 -3.42 -10.03
N HIS A 69 -7.79 -3.09 -9.00
CA HIS A 69 -8.00 -3.98 -7.86
C HIS A 69 -8.58 -5.34 -8.29
N ARG A 70 -9.64 -5.33 -9.11
CA ARG A 70 -10.27 -6.57 -9.61
C ARG A 70 -9.31 -7.39 -10.48
N TYR A 71 -8.50 -6.72 -11.29
CA TYR A 71 -7.47 -7.37 -12.10
C TYR A 71 -6.45 -8.09 -11.22
N CYS A 72 -5.89 -7.39 -10.22
CA CYS A 72 -4.93 -7.96 -9.28
C CYS A 72 -5.53 -9.11 -8.48
N ARG A 73 -6.76 -8.94 -7.96
CA ARG A 73 -7.44 -10.01 -7.20
C ARG A 73 -7.65 -11.29 -8.01
N ARG A 74 -8.00 -11.16 -9.30
CA ARG A 74 -8.03 -12.33 -10.21
C ARG A 74 -6.65 -12.96 -10.37
N GLY A 75 -5.63 -12.12 -10.53
CA GLY A 75 -4.22 -12.54 -10.61
C GLY A 75 -3.73 -13.29 -9.37
N LEU A 76 -4.20 -12.97 -8.16
CA LEU A 76 -3.86 -13.71 -6.94
C LEU A 76 -4.22 -15.21 -7.02
N VAL A 77 -5.31 -15.53 -7.72
CA VAL A 77 -5.81 -16.90 -7.87
C VAL A 77 -5.11 -17.62 -9.02
N THR A 78 -4.90 -16.93 -10.14
CA THR A 78 -4.51 -17.58 -11.41
C THR A 78 -3.02 -17.50 -11.72
N ALA A 79 -2.28 -16.58 -11.12
CA ALA A 79 -0.89 -16.34 -11.48
C ALA A 79 0.09 -17.30 -10.81
N VAL A 80 1.30 -17.37 -11.35
CA VAL A 80 2.46 -18.02 -10.72
C VAL A 80 2.94 -17.25 -9.49
N ALA A 81 3.59 -17.93 -8.55
CA ALA A 81 3.94 -17.38 -7.23
C ALA A 81 4.63 -16.00 -7.27
N THR A 82 5.61 -15.81 -8.15
CA THR A 82 6.36 -14.54 -8.29
C THR A 82 5.48 -13.36 -8.71
N MET A 83 4.44 -13.60 -9.51
CA MET A 83 3.50 -12.55 -9.92
C MET A 83 2.43 -12.28 -8.86
N ARG A 84 2.13 -13.26 -7.98
CA ARG A 84 1.14 -13.08 -6.91
C ARG A 84 1.55 -11.99 -5.94
N VAL A 85 2.83 -11.89 -5.59
CA VAL A 85 3.33 -10.83 -4.69
C VAL A 85 3.08 -9.44 -5.27
N ARG A 86 3.35 -9.23 -6.56
CA ARG A 86 3.10 -7.94 -7.24
C ARG A 86 1.62 -7.58 -7.20
N TYR A 87 0.76 -8.55 -7.54
CA TYR A 87 -0.69 -8.35 -7.47
C TYR A 87 -1.18 -8.12 -6.06
N ALA A 88 -0.59 -8.77 -5.05
CA ALA A 88 -1.00 -8.61 -3.66
C ALA A 88 -0.64 -7.21 -3.16
N VAL A 89 0.57 -6.71 -3.48
CA VAL A 89 0.98 -5.34 -3.18
C VAL A 89 0.01 -4.32 -3.80
N VAL A 90 -0.30 -4.45 -5.09
CA VAL A 90 -1.20 -3.50 -5.75
C VAL A 90 -2.64 -3.63 -5.22
N ALA A 91 -3.12 -4.85 -4.96
CA ALA A 91 -4.44 -5.06 -4.37
C ALA A 91 -4.56 -4.43 -2.96
N ALA A 92 -3.50 -4.51 -2.16
CA ALA A 92 -3.41 -3.91 -0.83
C ALA A 92 -3.32 -2.38 -0.87
N LEU A 93 -2.59 -1.79 -1.84
CA LEU A 93 -2.54 -0.33 -2.04
C LEU A 93 -3.90 0.23 -2.48
N THR A 94 -4.61 -0.50 -3.32
CA THR A 94 -5.89 -0.05 -3.87
C THR A 94 -7.05 -0.20 -2.88
N PHE A 95 -7.10 -1.30 -2.11
CA PHE A 95 -8.14 -1.53 -1.10
C PHE A 95 -7.51 -2.11 0.17
N PRO A 96 -7.58 -1.37 1.30
CA PRO A 96 -6.86 -1.71 2.52
C PRO A 96 -7.46 -2.90 3.29
N ASP A 97 -8.71 -3.28 3.01
CA ASP A 97 -9.41 -4.41 3.64
C ASP A 97 -9.50 -5.62 2.69
N CYS A 98 -8.50 -5.80 1.82
CA CYS A 98 -8.40 -6.97 0.96
C CYS A 98 -7.64 -8.11 1.67
N SER A 99 -8.35 -8.89 2.50
CA SER A 99 -7.74 -9.97 3.29
C SER A 99 -7.00 -11.01 2.43
N ASP A 100 -7.48 -11.26 1.20
CA ASP A 100 -6.80 -12.12 0.21
C ASP A 100 -5.38 -11.62 -0.09
N ALA A 101 -5.22 -10.30 -0.27
CA ALA A 101 -3.92 -9.68 -0.58
C ALA A 101 -2.97 -9.77 0.62
N TRP A 102 -3.44 -9.40 1.81
CA TRP A 102 -2.62 -9.46 3.02
C TRP A 102 -2.19 -10.89 3.37
N SER A 103 -3.06 -11.87 3.14
CA SER A 103 -2.73 -13.28 3.33
C SER A 103 -1.62 -13.74 2.39
N GLN A 104 -1.62 -13.28 1.13
CA GLN A 104 -0.54 -13.57 0.19
C GLN A 104 0.76 -12.84 0.55
N LEU A 105 0.69 -11.62 1.10
CA LEU A 105 1.87 -10.91 1.58
C LEU A 105 2.43 -11.51 2.88
N ALA A 106 1.60 -12.16 3.70
CA ALA A 106 2.02 -12.77 4.96
C ALA A 106 3.02 -13.92 4.75
N THR A 107 2.93 -14.64 3.64
CA THR A 107 3.90 -15.69 3.30
C THR A 107 5.30 -15.13 3.04
N GLU A 108 5.38 -13.87 2.58
CA GLU A 108 6.63 -13.17 2.26
C GLU A 108 7.33 -12.57 3.49
N ILE A 109 6.62 -12.39 4.61
CA ILE A 109 7.19 -11.85 5.87
C ILE A 109 8.41 -12.66 6.30
N SER A 110 8.34 -13.98 6.13
CA SER A 110 9.40 -14.92 6.53
C SER A 110 10.71 -14.81 5.72
N GLN A 111 10.71 -14.11 4.57
CA GLN A 111 11.78 -14.18 3.57
C GLN A 111 12.67 -12.93 3.47
N SER A 112 12.66 -12.04 4.47
CA SER A 112 13.41 -10.75 4.51
C SER A 112 12.71 -9.55 3.85
N GLY A 113 11.42 -9.65 3.53
CA GLY A 113 10.64 -8.60 2.87
C GLY A 113 10.12 -7.46 3.77
N ALA A 114 10.48 -7.42 5.06
CA ALA A 114 9.89 -6.50 6.03
C ALA A 114 9.90 -5.02 5.62
N PRO A 115 10.99 -4.43 5.08
CA PRO A 115 10.98 -3.02 4.66
C PRO A 115 9.96 -2.69 3.57
N LEU A 116 9.79 -3.58 2.58
CA LEU A 116 8.78 -3.41 1.54
C LEU A 116 7.36 -3.52 2.12
N LEU A 117 7.12 -4.50 3.00
CA LEU A 117 5.81 -4.71 3.63
C LEU A 117 5.41 -3.54 4.56
N LEU A 118 6.37 -2.99 5.30
CA LEU A 118 6.16 -1.77 6.11
C LEU A 118 5.91 -0.55 5.21
N THR A 119 6.56 -0.46 4.06
CA THR A 119 6.31 0.60 3.07
C THR A 119 4.90 0.49 2.48
N VAL A 120 4.50 -0.71 2.04
CA VAL A 120 3.17 -0.96 1.46
C VAL A 120 2.07 -0.65 2.48
N THR A 121 2.19 -1.14 3.71
CA THR A 121 1.21 -0.81 4.77
C THR A 121 1.16 0.69 5.07
N ARG A 122 2.32 1.36 5.16
CA ARG A 122 2.38 2.82 5.36
C ARG A 122 1.61 3.56 4.26
N LEU A 123 1.92 3.27 3.00
CA LEU A 123 1.29 3.92 1.84
C LEU A 123 -0.21 3.64 1.79
N THR A 124 -0.63 2.40 2.03
CA THR A 124 -2.05 2.01 2.09
C THR A 124 -2.79 2.78 3.18
N LEU A 125 -2.26 2.82 4.41
CA LEU A 125 -2.92 3.48 5.54
C LEU A 125 -3.03 5.00 5.37
N LEU A 126 -2.00 5.63 4.79
CA LEU A 126 -2.02 7.06 4.48
C LEU A 126 -3.01 7.42 3.37
N ALA A 127 -3.18 6.54 2.37
CA ALA A 127 -4.13 6.73 1.28
C ALA A 127 -5.58 6.45 1.71
N HIS A 128 -5.79 5.55 2.68
CA HIS A 128 -7.11 5.09 3.13
C HIS A 128 -7.34 5.29 4.64
N PRO A 129 -7.33 6.53 5.16
CA PRO A 129 -7.29 6.78 6.60
C PRO A 129 -8.54 6.34 7.39
N LYS A 130 -9.65 6.03 6.71
CA LYS A 130 -10.90 5.55 7.34
C LYS A 130 -11.02 4.03 7.43
N ALA A 131 -10.23 3.31 6.63
CA ALA A 131 -10.32 1.88 6.43
C ALA A 131 -8.97 1.22 6.76
N GLY A 132 -8.86 -0.10 6.67
CA GLY A 132 -7.58 -0.79 6.87
C GLY A 132 -7.41 -1.41 8.25
N GLY A 133 -8.46 -2.02 8.79
CA GLY A 133 -8.31 -2.90 9.95
C GLY A 133 -7.32 -4.02 9.63
N ASP A 134 -7.46 -4.64 8.45
CA ASP A 134 -6.54 -5.66 7.97
C ASP A 134 -5.11 -5.10 7.76
N ALA A 135 -4.99 -3.88 7.24
CA ALA A 135 -3.70 -3.24 7.02
C ALA A 135 -2.95 -2.94 8.33
N TRP A 136 -3.65 -2.48 9.37
CA TRP A 136 -3.08 -2.29 10.71
C TRP A 136 -2.68 -3.62 11.35
N SER A 137 -3.57 -4.63 11.33
CA SER A 137 -3.25 -5.96 11.88
C SER A 137 -2.10 -6.65 11.12
N PHE A 138 -2.02 -6.47 9.81
CA PHE A 138 -0.90 -6.97 9.02
C PHE A 138 0.41 -6.25 9.39
N ARG A 139 0.37 -4.93 9.57
CA ARG A 139 1.53 -4.15 10.01
C ARG A 139 2.05 -4.61 11.38
N GLU A 140 1.17 -4.84 12.35
CA GLU A 140 1.52 -5.44 13.65
C GLU A 140 2.25 -6.76 13.48
N SER A 141 1.75 -7.62 12.59
CA SER A 141 2.35 -8.92 12.30
C SER A 141 3.77 -8.77 11.72
N VAL A 142 3.98 -7.84 10.79
CA VAL A 142 5.32 -7.56 10.22
C VAL A 142 6.27 -7.07 11.31
N VAL A 143 5.86 -6.06 12.09
CA VAL A 143 6.68 -5.50 13.18
C VAL A 143 7.03 -6.57 14.20
N HIS A 144 6.08 -7.42 14.59
CA HIS A 144 6.28 -8.49 15.57
C HIS A 144 7.25 -9.59 15.10
N THR A 145 7.52 -9.70 13.79
CA THR A 145 8.59 -10.60 13.30
C THR A 145 10.00 -10.05 13.47
N MET A 146 10.13 -8.76 13.78
CA MET A 146 11.40 -8.11 14.00
C MET A 146 11.73 -8.08 15.50
N PRO A 147 13.02 -8.19 15.89
CA PRO A 147 13.46 -7.89 17.26
C PRO A 147 13.07 -6.47 17.66
N VAL A 148 12.65 -6.28 18.91
CA VAL A 148 12.15 -4.99 19.45
C VAL A 148 13.19 -3.87 19.26
N GLU A 149 14.48 -4.18 19.37
CA GLU A 149 15.57 -3.21 19.20
C GLU A 149 15.68 -2.67 17.76
N LYS A 150 15.02 -3.31 16.80
CA LYS A 150 14.95 -2.88 15.40
C LYS A 150 13.64 -2.18 15.06
N TRP A 151 12.74 -2.00 16.03
CA TRP A 151 11.49 -1.30 15.79
C TRP A 151 11.77 0.21 15.72
N ASP A 152 11.34 0.83 14.63
CA ASP A 152 11.45 2.28 14.45
C ASP A 152 10.22 2.96 15.07
N ILE A 153 10.24 3.09 16.41
CA ILE A 153 9.13 3.66 17.18
C ILE A 153 8.75 5.07 16.71
N PRO A 154 9.70 6.00 16.45
CA PRO A 154 9.36 7.32 15.90
C PRO A 154 8.58 7.23 14.58
N VAL A 155 8.95 6.32 13.67
CA VAL A 155 8.22 6.14 12.40
C VAL A 155 6.80 5.59 12.63
N GLU A 156 6.62 4.67 13.57
CA GLU A 156 5.28 4.15 13.91
C GLU A 156 4.37 5.24 14.49
N LEU A 157 4.88 6.05 15.43
CA LEU A 157 4.14 7.17 16.01
C LEU A 157 3.75 8.21 14.96
N ASN A 158 4.71 8.58 14.09
CA ASN A 158 4.45 9.52 13.00
C ASN A 158 3.35 9.01 12.06
N LEU A 159 3.31 7.70 11.77
CA LEU A 159 2.25 7.11 10.95
C LEU A 159 0.90 7.15 11.68
N ILE A 160 0.86 6.76 12.95
CA ILE A 160 -0.36 6.81 13.78
C ILE A 160 -0.95 8.22 13.75
N GLU A 161 -0.13 9.23 14.06
CA GLU A 161 -0.55 10.63 14.08
C GLU A 161 -1.02 11.09 12.69
N ALA A 162 -0.24 10.80 11.64
CA ALA A 162 -0.59 11.20 10.28
C ALA A 162 -1.92 10.61 9.80
N VAL A 163 -2.26 9.37 10.20
CA VAL A 163 -3.56 8.75 9.87
C VAL A 163 -4.67 9.30 10.77
N ALA A 164 -4.43 9.43 12.08
CA ALA A 164 -5.41 9.93 13.04
C ALA A 164 -5.84 11.38 12.75
N LEU A 165 -4.91 12.24 12.30
CA LEU A 165 -5.22 13.64 11.95
C LEU A 165 -6.12 13.76 10.72
N LYS A 166 -6.14 12.75 9.83
CA LYS A 166 -7.00 12.75 8.63
C LYS A 166 -8.46 12.38 8.94
N HIS A 167 -8.76 11.81 10.11
CA HIS A 167 -10.12 11.42 10.46
C HIS A 167 -10.39 11.49 11.97
N GLY A 168 -11.37 12.33 12.36
CA GLY A 168 -11.87 12.35 13.74
C GLY A 168 -12.35 10.97 14.18
N PHE A 169 -11.95 10.54 15.37
CA PHE A 169 -12.29 9.22 15.94
C PHE A 169 -11.75 8.00 15.16
N ALA A 170 -10.58 8.10 14.52
CA ALA A 170 -9.92 6.95 13.90
C ALA A 170 -9.55 5.89 14.96
N TYR A 171 -10.34 4.83 15.09
CA TYR A 171 -10.12 3.77 16.11
C TYR A 171 -8.82 3.00 15.90
N TYR A 172 -8.54 2.55 14.66
CA TYR A 172 -7.42 1.64 14.39
C TYR A 172 -6.03 2.23 14.69
N PRO A 173 -5.70 3.50 14.35
CA PRO A 173 -4.43 4.10 14.74
C PRO A 173 -4.20 4.12 16.25
N TRP A 174 -5.23 4.45 17.04
CA TRP A 174 -5.13 4.47 18.50
C TRP A 174 -5.10 3.06 19.12
N SER A 175 -5.79 2.11 18.51
CA SER A 175 -5.66 0.68 18.88
C SER A 175 -4.23 0.18 18.65
N HIS A 176 -3.63 0.55 17.52
CA HIS A 176 -2.24 0.21 17.21
C HIS A 176 -1.24 0.86 18.18
N PHE A 177 -1.48 2.13 18.55
CA PHE A 177 -0.70 2.80 19.60
C PHE A 177 -0.78 2.06 20.94
N GLY A 178 -1.98 1.65 21.37
CA GLY A 178 -2.15 0.83 22.57
C GLY A 178 -1.41 -0.50 22.47
N TRP A 179 -1.45 -1.16 21.31
CA TRP A 179 -0.68 -2.38 21.06
C TRP A 179 0.83 -2.13 21.21
N LEU A 180 1.40 -1.08 20.59
CA LEU A 180 2.82 -0.74 20.70
C LEU A 180 3.26 -0.57 22.16
N ILE A 181 2.48 0.16 22.98
CA ILE A 181 2.76 0.35 24.40
C ILE A 181 2.79 -1.01 25.13
N HIS A 182 1.89 -1.92 24.81
CA HIS A 182 1.87 -3.23 25.47
C HIS A 182 3.03 -4.15 25.08
N GLN A 183 3.71 -3.89 23.95
CA GLN A 183 4.86 -4.67 23.51
C GLN A 183 6.20 -4.12 24.02
N LEU A 184 6.27 -2.82 24.34
CA LEU A 184 7.51 -2.18 24.77
C LEU A 184 7.80 -2.44 26.26
N PRO A 185 9.09 -2.62 26.64
CA PRO A 185 9.48 -2.73 28.03
C PRO A 185 9.02 -1.51 28.86
N PRO A 186 8.70 -1.70 30.16
CA PRO A 186 8.37 -0.58 31.03
C PRO A 186 9.52 0.45 31.09
N GLY A 187 9.26 1.69 30.65
CA GLY A 187 10.23 2.79 30.67
C GLY A 187 10.72 3.26 29.29
N ASP A 188 10.44 2.50 28.23
CA ASP A 188 10.72 2.88 26.83
C ASP A 188 9.49 3.52 26.15
N TYR A 189 8.55 4.03 26.95
CA TYR A 189 7.36 4.72 26.45
C TYR A 189 7.68 6.16 26.06
N PRO A 190 7.25 6.62 24.87
CA PRO A 190 7.35 8.02 24.46
C PRO A 190 6.39 8.93 25.24
#